data_AF-A0A401NIL0-F1
#
_entry.id   AF-A0A401NIL0-F1
#
_cell.length_a   1.000
_cell.length_b   1.000
_cell.length_c   1.000
_cell.angle_alpha   90.00
_cell.angle_beta   90.00
_cell.angle_gamma   90.00
#
_symmetry.space_group_name_H-M   'P 1'
#
loop_
_entity.id
_entity.type
_entity.pdbx_description
1 polymer ?
#
loop_
_entity_poly.entity_id
_entity_poly.type
_entity_poly.pdbx_seq_one_letter_code
_entity_poly.pdbx_strand_id
1 'polypeptide(L)'
;MALASGHWIKKEVRGEPPCPRHGHGLAVAGNIAFIFGGCSTISMKVEHPKYFGDFYMLTVTPCDLTWEIIPQSGYIPSSREGHSL
;
A
#
# COMPACT_ATOMS: atom_id res chain seq x y z
N MET A 1 21.31 -12.34 -1.29
CA MET A 1 20.35 -13.18 -2.04
C MET A 1 19.29 -13.65 -1.07
N ALA A 2 18.02 -13.31 -1.29
CA ALA A 2 16.95 -13.88 -0.46
C ALA A 2 16.80 -15.35 -0.83
N LEU A 3 17.03 -16.26 0.11
CA LEU A 3 16.61 -17.65 -0.01
C LEU A 3 15.09 -17.65 0.08
N ALA A 4 14.41 -18.06 -0.99
CA ALA A 4 12.96 -18.20 -1.03
C ALA A 4 12.55 -19.38 -0.14
N SER A 5 12.44 -19.13 1.16
CA SER A 5 12.04 -20.14 2.14
C SER A 5 10.54 -20.42 2.11
N GLY A 6 9.74 -19.57 1.45
CA GLY A 6 8.27 -19.64 1.46
C GLY A 6 7.65 -19.37 2.84
N HIS A 7 8.44 -19.01 3.85
CA HIS A 7 7.95 -18.76 5.19
C HIS A 7 7.51 -17.31 5.36
N TRP A 8 6.27 -17.14 5.81
CA TRP A 8 5.77 -15.85 6.26
C TRP A 8 6.32 -15.53 7.65
N ILE A 9 6.81 -14.31 7.81
CA ILE A 9 7.28 -13.79 9.10
C ILE A 9 6.50 -12.53 9.45
N LYS A 10 6.11 -12.41 10.71
CA LYS A 10 5.58 -11.16 11.24
C LYS A 10 6.76 -10.24 11.54
N LYS A 11 6.76 -9.04 10.96
CA LYS A 11 7.73 -7.97 11.26
C LYS A 11 7.09 -6.90 12.13
N GLU A 12 7.93 -6.19 12.88
CA GLU A 12 7.54 -4.93 13.52
C GLU A 12 7.15 -3.91 12.45
N VAL A 13 6.04 -3.21 12.66
CA VAL A 13 5.50 -2.21 11.73
C VAL A 13 5.43 -0.87 12.44
N ARG A 14 5.93 0.17 11.79
CA ARG A 14 5.99 1.55 12.29
C ARG A 14 5.30 2.50 11.30
N GLY A 15 5.03 3.72 11.75
CA GLY A 15 4.40 4.76 10.96
C GLY A 15 2.88 4.55 10.81
N GLU A 16 2.28 5.30 9.89
CA GLU A 16 0.84 5.31 9.67
C GLU A 16 0.50 4.47 8.42
N PRO A 17 -0.02 3.24 8.59
CA PRO A 17 -0.36 2.40 7.46
C PRO A 17 -1.59 2.95 6.71
N PRO A 18 -1.71 2.65 5.40
CA PRO A 18 -2.97 2.86 4.70
C PRO A 18 -4.10 2.07 5.36
N CYS A 19 -5.33 2.58 5.25
CA CYS A 19 -6.52 1.83 5.66
C CYS A 19 -6.64 0.49 4.89
N PRO A 20 -7.31 -0.53 5.48
CA PRO A 20 -7.49 -1.83 4.85
C PRO A 20 -8.08 -1.71 3.45
N ARG A 21 -7.42 -2.33 2.46
CA ARG A 21 -7.74 -2.19 1.04
C ARG A 21 -7.34 -3.41 0.22
N HIS A 22 -7.94 -3.55 -0.97
CA HIS A 22 -7.56 -4.52 -2.00
C HIS A 22 -7.50 -3.86 -3.38
N GLY A 23 -6.99 -4.55 -4.40
CA GLY A 23 -6.93 -4.05 -5.78
C GLY A 23 -6.04 -2.81 -5.98
N HIS A 24 -5.09 -2.55 -5.09
CA HIS A 24 -4.13 -1.44 -5.23
C HIS A 24 -3.00 -1.80 -6.20
N GLY A 25 -2.39 -0.79 -6.81
CA GLY A 25 -1.15 -0.95 -7.56
C GLY A 25 0.03 -0.97 -6.61
N LEU A 26 1.02 -1.84 -6.86
CA LEU A 26 2.25 -1.94 -6.08
C LEU A 26 3.48 -2.03 -7.00
N ALA A 27 4.49 -1.21 -6.73
CA ALA A 27 5.78 -1.27 -7.39
C ALA A 27 6.92 -1.24 -6.35
N VAL A 28 8.03 -1.91 -6.63
CA VAL A 28 9.19 -1.97 -5.72
C VAL A 28 10.40 -1.34 -6.39
N ALA A 29 11.07 -0.43 -5.69
CA ALA A 29 12.38 0.10 -6.09
C ALA A 29 13.34 0.02 -4.90
N GLY A 30 14.38 -0.81 -5.05
CA GLY A 30 15.32 -1.08 -3.97
C GLY A 30 14.61 -1.72 -2.77
N ASN A 31 14.66 -1.07 -1.61
CA ASN A 31 14.05 -1.52 -0.37
C ASN A 31 12.71 -0.82 -0.07
N ILE A 32 12.13 -0.11 -1.04
CA ILE A 32 10.89 0.64 -0.88
C ILE A 32 9.82 0.04 -1.78
N ALA A 33 8.65 -0.26 -1.21
CA ALA A 33 7.44 -0.58 -1.96
C ALA A 33 6.51 0.64 -1.98
N PHE A 34 6.03 1.01 -3.16
CA PHE A 34 5.10 2.10 -3.38
C PHE A 34 3.71 1.54 -3.63
N ILE A 35 2.69 2.14 -3.01
CA ILE A 35 1.30 1.71 -3.11
C ILE A 35 0.42 2.89 -3.50
N PHE A 36 -0.41 2.69 -4.53
CA PHE A 36 -1.40 3.66 -4.95
C PHE A 36 -2.79 3.02 -5.09
N GLY A 37 -3.79 3.75 -4.57
CA GLY A 37 -5.20 3.43 -4.74
C GLY A 37 -5.68 2.14 -4.07
N GLY A 38 -6.56 1.40 -4.76
CA GLY A 38 -7.31 0.26 -4.24
C GLY A 38 -8.70 0.64 -3.72
N CYS A 39 -9.42 -0.32 -3.16
CA CYS A 39 -10.72 -0.07 -2.53
C CYS A 39 -10.92 -0.83 -1.21
N SER A 40 -11.87 -0.35 -0.40
CA SER A 40 -12.33 -1.02 0.82
C SER A 40 -13.85 -1.16 0.80
N THR A 41 -14.32 -2.35 1.14
CA THR A 41 -15.75 -2.69 1.30
C THR A 41 -16.18 -2.81 2.76
N ILE A 42 -15.25 -2.64 3.71
CA ILE A 42 -15.45 -2.92 5.14
C ILE A 42 -16.20 -1.78 5.87
N SER A 43 -16.42 -0.63 5.22
CA SER A 43 -17.18 0.45 5.87
C SER A 43 -18.66 0.08 6.00
N MET A 44 -19.06 -0.42 7.16
CA MET A 44 -20.45 -0.77 7.53
C MET A 44 -21.48 0.39 7.41
N LYS A 45 -21.04 1.59 7.00
CA LYS A 45 -21.88 2.78 6.85
C LYS A 45 -22.09 3.22 5.40
N VAL A 46 -21.44 2.58 4.42
CA VAL A 46 -21.50 2.99 3.02
C VAL A 46 -21.99 1.82 2.19
N GLU A 47 -23.08 2.02 1.43
CA GLU A 47 -23.64 0.99 0.53
C GLU A 47 -22.71 0.64 -0.63
N HIS A 48 -21.64 1.40 -0.85
CA HIS A 48 -20.74 1.29 -2.00
C HIS A 48 -19.27 1.16 -1.57
N PRO A 49 -18.42 0.48 -2.37
CA PRO A 49 -16.98 0.42 -2.13
C PRO A 49 -16.35 1.82 -2.06
N LYS A 50 -15.45 2.03 -1.11
CA LYS A 50 -14.64 3.24 -1.04
C LYS A 50 -13.36 3.06 -1.85
N TYR A 51 -13.23 3.79 -2.95
CA TYR A 51 -12.01 3.83 -3.75
C TYR A 51 -11.01 4.85 -3.18
N PHE A 52 -9.72 4.49 -3.21
CA PHE A 52 -8.63 5.33 -2.75
C PHE A 52 -7.82 5.86 -3.92
N GLY A 53 -7.23 7.04 -3.73
CA GLY A 53 -6.26 7.68 -4.63
C GLY A 53 -5.10 8.30 -3.86
N ASP A 54 -4.92 7.86 -2.62
CA ASP A 54 -3.78 8.19 -1.77
C ASP A 54 -2.53 7.41 -2.21
N PHE A 55 -1.36 7.94 -1.86
CA PHE A 55 -0.07 7.39 -2.24
C PHE A 55 0.78 7.14 -1.00
N TYR A 56 1.30 5.93 -0.88
CA TYR A 56 2.07 5.47 0.26
C TYR A 56 3.38 4.84 -0.18
N MET A 57 4.37 4.89 0.72
CA MET A 57 5.53 4.01 0.64
C MET A 57 5.68 3.18 1.91
N LEU A 58 6.25 1.99 1.72
CA LEU A 58 6.68 1.07 2.75
C LEU A 58 8.18 0.83 2.61
N THR A 59 8.95 1.34 3.57
CA THR A 59 10.38 1.03 3.68
C THR A 59 10.52 -0.36 4.31
N VAL A 60 11.19 -1.27 3.63
CA VAL A 60 11.42 -2.65 4.04
C VAL A 60 12.86 -2.83 4.50
N THR A 61 13.08 -3.07 5.79
CA THR A 61 14.40 -3.41 6.34
C THR A 61 14.44 -4.88 6.75
N PRO A 62 15.60 -5.45 7.09
CA PRO A 62 15.66 -6.79 7.66
C PRO A 62 14.82 -6.94 8.93
N CYS A 63 14.75 -5.91 9.77
CA CYS A 63 14.17 -5.96 11.11
C CYS A 63 12.73 -5.45 11.18
N ASP A 64 12.37 -4.45 10.37
CA ASP A 64 11.09 -3.76 10.46
C ASP A 64 10.57 -3.26 9.11
N LEU A 65 9.35 -2.73 9.16
CA LEU A 65 8.62 -2.11 8.07
C LEU A 65 8.14 -0.72 8.54
N THR A 66 8.32 0.31 7.72
CA THR A 66 7.87 1.67 8.07
C THR A 66 7.00 2.25 6.96
N TRP A 67 5.78 2.66 7.33
CA TRP A 67 4.83 3.32 6.43
C TRP A 67 4.95 4.83 6.48
N GLU A 68 4.88 5.45 5.30
CA GLU A 68 4.82 6.89 5.15
C GLU A 68 3.82 7.26 4.05
N ILE A 69 3.01 8.28 4.30
CA ILE A 69 2.14 8.87 3.28
C ILE A 69 2.99 9.82 2.42
N ILE A 70 2.85 9.70 1.10
CA ILE A 70 3.56 10.56 0.14
C ILE A 70 2.64 11.71 -0.27
N PRO A 71 3.04 12.98 -0.06
CA PRO A 71 2.34 14.12 -0.61
C PRO A 71 2.33 14.07 -2.14
N GLN A 72 1.15 14.31 -2.74
CA GLN A 72 0.97 14.26 -4.19
C GLN A 72 0.85 15.68 -4.76
N SER A 73 1.41 15.92 -5.94
CA SER A 73 1.34 17.21 -6.63
C SER A 73 1.29 17.03 -8.16
N GLY A 74 0.80 18.03 -8.88
CA GLY A 74 0.66 17.98 -10.35
C GLY A 74 -0.60 17.23 -10.81
N TYR A 75 -0.47 16.41 -11.86
CA TYR A 75 -1.57 15.61 -12.39
C TYR A 75 -1.73 14.31 -11.57
N ILE A 76 -2.67 14.33 -10.63
CA ILE A 76 -2.92 13.22 -9.72
C ILE A 76 -3.96 12.28 -10.33
N PRO A 77 -3.67 10.97 -10.47
CA PRO A 77 -4.67 10.01 -10.97
C PRO A 77 -5.88 9.95 -10.04
N SER A 78 -7.07 9.77 -10.61
CA SER A 78 -8.30 9.54 -9.82
C SER A 78 -8.21 8.28 -8.96
N SER A 79 -8.97 8.24 -7.87
CA SER A 79 -9.16 7.03 -7.08
C SER A 79 -9.60 5.86 -7.95
N ARG A 80 -8.98 4.69 -7.79
CA ARG A 80 -9.17 3.52 -8.66
C ARG A 80 -8.68 2.22 -8.02
N GLU A 81 -9.17 1.09 -8.50
CA GLU A 81 -8.68 -0.25 -8.17
C GLU A 81 -8.48 -1.08 -9.44
N GLY A 82 -7.85 -2.26 -9.31
CA GLY A 82 -7.71 -3.23 -10.41
C GLY A 82 -6.81 -2.77 -11.56
N HIS A 83 -6.03 -1.72 -11.33
CA HIS A 83 -5.07 -1.21 -12.31
C HIS A 83 -3.75 -1.97 -12.21
N SER A 84 -3.01 -1.99 -13.32
CA SER A 84 -1.64 -2.51 -13.39
C SER A 84 -0.66 -1.36 -13.59
N LEU A 85 0.55 -1.52 -13.05
CA LEU A 85 1.68 -0.57 -13.16
C LEU A 85 2.69 -1.03 -14.20
#